data_AF-A0A957EBC5-F1
#
_entry.id   AF-A0A957EBC5-F1
#
_cell.length_a   1.000
_cell.length_b   1.000
_cell.length_c   1.000
_cell.angle_alpha   90.00
_cell.angle_beta   90.00
_cell.angle_gamma   90.00
#
_symmetry.space_group_name_H-M   'P 1'
#
loop_
_entity.id
_entity.type
_entity.pdbx_description
1 polymer ?
#
loop_
_entity_poly.entity_id
_entity_poly.type
_entity_poly.pdbx_seq_one_letter_code
_entity_poly.pdbx_strand_id
1 'polypeptide(L)'
;KFRWTRYLPERLVERVAAHLPPMYGSRITGIESPTTGQKVEGYLMFIGGTPRELMRRDPAFVYRRLIRASRMAERYGARLMGLGAFTSVVGDAGITVAQKADIAITSGNSLTVAATLETAKQAVVKMGNNLDEAHQGKVMVIGATGSIGSVCSRLLAQAVPNIVLVAPRPEKLISLKQTIEAETPNANVTLSTTADDYVSDCDLIVTTTTALNTRIIDITMCKPGAVICDIARPPDITEEEAALRPDVLVIESGEILLPGKPDFGMDIGLPPGVAYACLAETALLAMDGRFEDYTLGRNIEIERVKEIYRLYKKHGLELSGIRSHDHFLTDEDLAKKRALADELRNDPAKLADVRRQAQAAMPVKRAYRPAKSGRNRTTTIAASAGAAVLAAIAGLFFWRRK
;
A
#
# COMPACT_ATOMS: atom_id res chain seq x y z
N LYS A 1 15.18 -14.20 10.49
CA LYS A 1 15.33 -13.69 11.88
C LYS A 1 16.71 -14.10 12.43
N PHE A 2 17.49 -13.17 13.00
CA PHE A 2 18.81 -13.48 13.58
C PHE A 2 18.67 -14.28 14.89
N ARG A 3 19.54 -15.28 15.14
CA ARG A 3 19.39 -16.23 16.28
C ARG A 3 19.51 -15.58 17.66
N TRP A 4 20.20 -14.44 17.79
CA TRP A 4 20.47 -13.77 19.07
C TRP A 4 19.42 -12.71 19.46
N THR A 5 18.60 -12.23 18.53
CA THR A 5 17.55 -11.22 18.81
C THR A 5 16.36 -11.79 19.60
N ARG A 6 16.35 -13.11 19.87
CA ARG A 6 15.29 -13.80 20.61
C ARG A 6 15.29 -13.49 22.12
N TYR A 7 16.39 -12.94 22.65
CA TYR A 7 16.59 -12.68 24.08
C TYR A 7 16.54 -11.18 24.46
N LEU A 8 16.39 -10.29 23.48
CA LEU A 8 16.31 -8.84 23.71
C LEU A 8 14.86 -8.36 23.57
N PRO A 9 14.43 -7.34 24.36
CA PRO A 9 13.11 -6.75 24.18
C PRO A 9 12.93 -6.28 22.74
N GLU A 10 11.83 -6.67 22.09
CA GLU A 10 11.57 -6.39 20.67
C GLU A 10 11.74 -4.91 20.33
N ARG A 11 11.28 -4.01 21.21
CA ARG A 11 11.43 -2.55 21.07
C ARG A 11 12.90 -2.08 21.06
N LEU A 12 13.77 -2.75 21.79
CA LEU A 12 15.20 -2.43 21.83
C LEU A 12 15.87 -2.89 20.54
N VAL A 13 15.48 -4.08 20.04
CA VAL A 13 15.94 -4.60 18.74
C VAL A 13 15.51 -3.68 17.60
N GLU A 14 14.24 -3.26 17.57
CA GLU A 14 13.72 -2.31 16.56
C GLU A 14 14.52 -1.00 16.57
N ARG A 15 14.77 -0.44 17.77
CA ARG A 15 15.48 0.84 17.93
C ARG A 15 16.94 0.75 17.49
N VAL A 16 17.62 -0.35 17.77
CA VAL A 16 19.01 -0.58 17.34
C VAL A 16 19.06 -0.83 15.83
N ALA A 17 18.16 -1.66 15.31
CA ALA A 17 18.04 -1.94 13.88
C ALA A 17 17.76 -0.67 13.05
N ALA A 18 16.99 0.28 13.59
CA ALA A 18 16.75 1.57 12.94
C ALA A 18 18.03 2.40 12.73
N HIS A 19 19.10 2.17 13.50
CA HIS A 19 20.38 2.87 13.33
C HIS A 19 21.33 2.19 12.33
N LEU A 20 20.99 1.01 11.82
CA LEU A 20 21.77 0.36 10.79
C LEU A 20 21.78 1.22 9.51
N PRO A 21 22.92 1.29 8.79
CA PRO A 21 22.97 1.95 7.49
C PRO A 21 22.16 1.16 6.47
N PRO A 22 21.85 1.76 5.29
CA PRO A 22 21.29 1.01 4.18
C PRO A 22 22.17 -0.20 3.83
N MET A 23 21.55 -1.34 3.58
CA MET A 23 22.21 -2.61 3.28
C MET A 23 21.71 -3.17 1.96
N TYR A 24 22.62 -3.82 1.24
CA TYR A 24 22.29 -4.64 0.10
C TYR A 24 21.45 -5.84 0.57
N GLY A 25 20.33 -6.08 -0.10
CA GLY A 25 19.50 -7.27 0.09
C GLY A 25 19.83 -8.33 -0.94
N SER A 26 19.51 -8.05 -2.20
CA SER A 26 19.67 -8.99 -3.32
C SER A 26 19.75 -8.24 -4.65
N ARG A 27 20.09 -8.99 -5.72
CA ARG A 27 19.99 -8.53 -7.10
C ARG A 27 18.72 -9.12 -7.71
N ILE A 28 18.00 -8.28 -8.46
CA ILE A 28 16.84 -8.68 -9.25
C ILE A 28 17.30 -8.91 -10.69
N THR A 29 16.92 -10.02 -11.28
CA THR A 29 17.23 -10.38 -12.67
C THR A 29 16.01 -10.97 -13.37
N GLY A 30 16.12 -11.22 -14.69
CA GLY A 30 15.12 -11.97 -15.45
C GLY A 30 13.85 -11.22 -15.83
N ILE A 31 13.73 -9.94 -15.47
CA ILE A 31 12.67 -9.06 -15.98
C ILE A 31 13.01 -8.69 -17.42
N GLU A 32 12.07 -8.91 -18.33
CA GLU A 32 12.24 -8.61 -19.74
C GLU A 32 10.93 -8.10 -20.34
N SER A 33 11.01 -6.95 -21.00
CA SER A 33 9.88 -6.36 -21.71
C SER A 33 9.55 -7.21 -22.95
N PRO A 34 8.34 -7.79 -23.06
CA PRO A 34 7.96 -8.61 -24.21
C PRO A 34 7.86 -7.78 -25.50
N THR A 35 7.65 -6.47 -25.38
CA THR A 35 7.43 -5.56 -26.50
C THR A 35 8.72 -4.99 -27.06
N THR A 36 9.74 -4.79 -26.21
CA THR A 36 11.00 -4.16 -26.61
C THR A 36 12.21 -5.09 -26.52
N GLY A 37 12.08 -6.26 -25.89
CA GLY A 37 13.21 -7.14 -25.55
C GLY A 37 14.17 -6.53 -24.51
N GLN A 38 13.82 -5.38 -23.92
CA GLN A 38 14.67 -4.71 -22.96
C GLN A 38 14.71 -5.50 -21.66
N LYS A 39 15.90 -5.92 -21.28
CA LYS A 39 16.17 -6.62 -20.02
C LYS A 39 16.40 -5.61 -18.91
N VAL A 40 15.81 -5.88 -17.76
CA VAL A 40 15.95 -5.05 -16.57
C VAL A 40 16.58 -5.88 -15.46
N GLU A 41 17.59 -5.29 -14.85
CA GLU A 41 18.19 -5.76 -13.62
C GLU A 41 18.11 -4.65 -12.58
N GLY A 42 18.06 -5.05 -11.31
CA GLY A 42 17.93 -4.11 -10.21
C GLY A 42 18.51 -4.65 -8.92
N TYR A 43 18.35 -3.87 -7.86
CA TYR A 43 18.84 -4.23 -6.53
C TYR A 43 17.76 -3.96 -5.49
N LEU A 44 17.56 -4.90 -4.58
CA LEU A 44 16.78 -4.67 -3.37
C LEU A 44 17.69 -4.16 -2.27
N MET A 45 17.27 -3.08 -1.61
CA MET A 45 18.03 -2.43 -0.56
C MET A 45 17.16 -2.22 0.67
N PHE A 46 17.70 -2.54 1.84
CA PHE A 46 17.06 -2.29 3.12
C PHE A 46 17.59 -1.00 3.71
N ILE A 47 16.73 -0.05 4.06
CA ILE A 47 17.16 1.22 4.67
C ILE A 47 17.34 1.15 6.20
N GLY A 48 16.93 0.03 6.82
CA GLY A 48 16.92 -0.17 8.26
C GLY A 48 15.73 0.52 8.96
N GLY A 49 15.16 -0.15 9.96
CA GLY A 49 14.04 0.37 10.77
C GLY A 49 12.69 -0.26 10.42
N THR A 50 11.89 -0.55 11.44
CA THR A 50 10.53 -1.04 11.28
C THR A 50 9.58 0.12 10.94
N PRO A 51 8.40 -0.14 10.35
CA PRO A 51 7.40 0.90 10.09
C PRO A 51 7.14 1.83 11.28
N ARG A 52 7.04 1.24 12.47
CA ARG A 52 6.82 1.94 13.73
C ARG A 52 7.98 2.88 14.08
N GLU A 53 9.22 2.48 13.84
CA GLU A 53 10.39 3.32 14.10
C GLU A 53 10.56 4.42 13.05
N LEU A 54 10.25 4.15 11.78
CA LEU A 54 10.32 5.15 10.71
C LEU A 54 9.31 6.28 10.94
N MET A 55 8.07 5.96 11.34
CA MET A 55 7.03 6.96 11.61
C MET A 55 7.23 7.76 12.89
N ARG A 56 7.93 7.22 13.88
CA ARG A 56 8.21 7.93 15.15
C ARG A 56 9.34 8.95 15.05
N ARG A 57 10.14 8.88 13.98
CA ARG A 57 11.35 9.68 13.84
C ARG A 57 11.09 10.87 12.94
N ASP A 58 11.93 11.88 13.11
CA ASP A 58 11.94 13.05 12.26
C ASP A 58 12.20 12.65 10.79
N PRO A 59 11.47 13.23 9.81
CA PRO A 59 11.68 12.91 8.39
C PRO A 59 13.14 13.02 7.92
N ALA A 60 13.93 13.96 8.45
CA ALA A 60 15.34 14.11 8.10
C ALA A 60 16.17 12.86 8.42
N PHE A 61 15.77 12.08 9.42
CA PHE A 61 16.41 10.79 9.72
C PHE A 61 16.24 9.77 8.58
N VAL A 62 15.06 9.75 7.96
CA VAL A 62 14.74 8.86 6.84
C VAL A 62 15.41 9.39 5.57
N TYR A 63 15.36 10.70 5.30
CA TYR A 63 16.01 11.31 4.15
C TYR A 63 17.52 11.02 4.10
N ARG A 64 18.24 11.16 5.22
CA ARG A 64 19.68 10.84 5.25
C ARG A 64 19.99 9.40 4.85
N ARG A 65 19.09 8.45 5.16
CA ARG A 65 19.24 7.04 4.78
C ARG A 65 18.91 6.84 3.32
N LEU A 66 17.83 7.43 2.83
CA LEU A 66 17.45 7.33 1.42
C LEU A 66 18.49 7.94 0.49
N ILE A 67 19.09 9.09 0.87
CA ILE A 67 20.20 9.69 0.13
C ILE A 67 21.46 8.81 0.17
N ARG A 68 21.71 8.13 1.30
CA ARG A 68 22.83 7.16 1.36
C ARG A 68 22.56 5.92 0.51
N ALA A 69 21.29 5.48 0.44
CA ALA A 69 20.86 4.38 -0.39
C ALA A 69 20.95 4.74 -1.88
N SER A 70 20.54 5.95 -2.29
CA SER A 70 20.63 6.40 -3.68
C SER A 70 22.07 6.42 -4.17
N ARG A 71 23.00 6.99 -3.41
CA ARG A 71 24.45 6.97 -3.72
C ARG A 71 25.03 5.56 -3.79
N MET A 72 24.47 4.62 -3.03
CA MET A 72 24.90 3.23 -3.07
C MET A 72 24.34 2.50 -4.31
N ALA A 73 23.08 2.75 -4.65
CA ALA A 73 22.46 2.25 -5.88
C ALA A 73 23.18 2.79 -7.13
N GLU A 74 23.52 4.08 -7.14
CA GLU A 74 24.32 4.71 -8.18
C GLU A 74 25.69 4.03 -8.37
N ARG A 75 26.41 3.73 -7.28
CA ARG A 75 27.67 2.97 -7.34
C ARG A 75 27.51 1.55 -7.87
N TYR A 76 26.31 0.98 -7.80
CA TYR A 76 25.98 -0.29 -8.44
C TYR A 76 25.51 -0.14 -9.90
N GLY A 77 25.52 1.08 -10.44
CA GLY A 77 25.12 1.38 -11.81
C GLY A 77 23.60 1.55 -12.00
N ALA A 78 22.82 1.62 -10.92
CA ALA A 78 21.41 1.92 -11.03
C ALA A 78 21.21 3.36 -11.52
N ARG A 79 20.21 3.57 -12.38
CA ARG A 79 19.83 4.90 -12.92
C ARG A 79 18.52 5.45 -12.35
N LEU A 80 17.78 4.61 -11.63
CA LEU A 80 16.48 4.90 -11.03
C LEU A 80 16.38 4.14 -9.71
N MET A 81 15.78 4.76 -8.68
CA MET A 81 15.49 4.14 -7.40
C MET A 81 14.03 4.36 -7.00
N GLY A 82 13.33 3.25 -6.71
CA GLY A 82 12.00 3.24 -6.13
C GLY A 82 12.00 3.37 -4.61
N LEU A 83 11.08 4.17 -4.06
CA LEU A 83 10.85 4.30 -2.63
C LEU A 83 9.70 3.38 -2.19
N GLY A 84 10.04 2.15 -1.81
CA GLY A 84 9.05 1.16 -1.39
C GLY A 84 8.46 1.40 0.01
N ALA A 85 7.22 0.95 0.20
CA ALA A 85 6.55 0.88 1.51
C ALA A 85 6.63 2.20 2.31
N PHE A 86 6.97 2.12 3.60
CA PHE A 86 7.00 3.28 4.50
C PHE A 86 8.03 4.36 4.13
N THR A 87 8.93 4.09 3.19
CA THR A 87 9.95 5.07 2.79
C THR A 87 9.40 6.22 1.97
N SER A 88 8.33 6.01 1.21
CA SER A 88 7.59 7.07 0.52
C SER A 88 6.49 7.69 1.40
N VAL A 89 6.01 6.95 2.41
CA VAL A 89 5.00 7.43 3.36
C VAL A 89 5.60 8.42 4.37
N VAL A 90 6.85 8.27 4.78
CA VAL A 90 7.50 9.21 5.70
C VAL A 90 8.11 10.38 4.92
N GLY A 91 7.80 11.60 5.37
CA GLY A 91 8.30 12.82 4.75
C GLY A 91 7.45 13.29 3.56
N ASP A 92 8.14 13.71 2.49
CA ASP A 92 7.64 14.44 1.33
C ASP A 92 7.57 13.55 0.08
N ALA A 93 7.47 12.23 0.28
CA ALA A 93 7.33 11.24 -0.78
C ALA A 93 8.38 11.38 -1.90
N GLY A 94 9.63 11.59 -1.50
CA GLY A 94 10.79 11.53 -2.38
C GLY A 94 11.30 12.87 -2.90
N ILE A 95 10.59 13.98 -2.71
CA ILE A 95 11.03 15.31 -3.23
C ILE A 95 12.44 15.65 -2.73
N THR A 96 12.67 15.62 -1.41
CA THR A 96 13.99 15.91 -0.82
C THR A 96 15.07 14.92 -1.26
N VAL A 97 14.69 13.66 -1.55
CA VAL A 97 15.65 12.62 -1.98
C VAL A 97 16.04 12.85 -3.44
N ALA A 98 15.07 13.11 -4.31
CA ALA A 98 15.24 13.43 -5.72
C ALA A 98 16.17 14.63 -5.93
N GLN A 99 15.97 15.71 -5.16
CA GLN A 99 16.83 16.90 -5.19
C GLN A 99 18.30 16.65 -4.80
N LYS A 100 18.60 15.52 -4.15
CA LYS A 100 19.94 15.22 -3.59
C LYS A 100 20.54 13.93 -4.14
N ALA A 101 19.83 13.23 -5.01
CA ALA A 101 20.28 12.01 -5.64
C ALA A 101 20.69 12.32 -7.08
N ASP A 102 21.75 11.67 -7.55
CA ASP A 102 22.22 11.78 -8.93
C ASP A 102 21.52 10.76 -9.87
N ILE A 103 20.61 9.96 -9.31
CA ILE A 103 19.77 8.99 -10.01
C ILE A 103 18.30 9.36 -9.84
N ALA A 104 17.48 9.02 -10.82
CA ALA A 104 16.04 9.30 -10.78
C ALA A 104 15.36 8.62 -9.58
N ILE A 105 14.31 9.23 -9.06
CA ILE A 105 13.53 8.73 -7.93
C ILE A 105 12.05 8.58 -8.32
N THR A 106 11.44 7.49 -7.87
CA THR A 106 9.98 7.39 -7.86
C THR A 106 9.45 6.82 -6.56
N SER A 107 8.28 7.28 -6.13
CA SER A 107 7.57 6.74 -4.98
C SER A 107 6.81 5.45 -5.30
N GLY A 108 6.58 5.15 -6.58
CA GLY A 108 5.78 4.00 -7.01
C GLY A 108 4.27 4.18 -6.90
N ASN A 109 3.78 5.37 -6.50
CA ASN A 109 2.37 5.54 -6.17
C ASN A 109 1.46 5.58 -7.41
N SER A 110 1.98 5.96 -8.59
CA SER A 110 1.15 6.06 -9.79
C SER A 110 0.68 4.68 -10.26
N LEU A 111 1.58 3.70 -10.30
CA LEU A 111 1.24 2.33 -10.62
C LEU A 111 0.45 1.68 -9.48
N THR A 112 0.69 2.05 -8.21
CA THR A 112 -0.18 1.60 -7.10
C THR A 112 -1.62 2.04 -7.31
N VAL A 113 -1.88 3.31 -7.67
CA VAL A 113 -3.24 3.79 -7.98
C VAL A 113 -3.82 3.00 -9.16
N ALA A 114 -3.06 2.84 -10.24
CA ALA A 114 -3.53 2.12 -11.43
C ALA A 114 -3.86 0.65 -11.14
N ALA A 115 -2.98 -0.07 -10.45
CA ALA A 115 -3.16 -1.47 -10.06
C ALA A 115 -4.35 -1.64 -9.10
N THR A 116 -4.51 -0.72 -8.15
CA THR A 116 -5.64 -0.68 -7.21
C THR A 116 -6.96 -0.60 -7.97
N LEU A 117 -7.09 0.40 -8.85
CA LEU A 117 -8.35 0.64 -9.56
C LEU A 117 -8.66 -0.47 -10.56
N GLU A 118 -7.64 -1.05 -11.20
CA GLU A 118 -7.82 -2.22 -12.08
C GLU A 118 -8.27 -3.45 -11.28
N THR A 119 -7.67 -3.70 -10.11
CA THR A 119 -8.05 -4.81 -9.20
C THR A 119 -9.47 -4.62 -8.67
N ALA A 120 -9.81 -3.40 -8.25
CA ALA A 120 -11.14 -3.05 -7.79
C ALA A 120 -12.19 -3.28 -8.89
N LYS A 121 -11.91 -2.85 -10.13
CA LYS A 121 -12.79 -3.11 -11.29
C LYS A 121 -13.03 -4.60 -11.48
N GLN A 122 -11.98 -5.43 -11.48
CA GLN A 122 -12.11 -6.88 -11.65
C GLN A 122 -12.93 -7.52 -10.51
N ALA A 123 -12.68 -7.10 -9.27
CA ALA A 123 -13.38 -7.62 -8.10
C ALA A 123 -14.88 -7.25 -8.11
N VAL A 124 -15.22 -6.00 -8.44
CA VAL A 124 -16.61 -5.52 -8.54
C VAL A 124 -17.40 -6.31 -9.60
N VAL A 125 -16.78 -6.57 -10.76
CA VAL A 125 -17.38 -7.40 -11.83
C VAL A 125 -17.55 -8.85 -11.37
N LYS A 126 -16.53 -9.45 -10.74
CA LYS A 126 -16.62 -10.83 -10.24
C LYS A 126 -17.65 -11.00 -9.12
N MET A 127 -17.91 -9.94 -8.34
CA MET A 127 -19.00 -9.88 -7.35
C MET A 127 -20.39 -9.62 -7.96
N GLY A 128 -20.49 -9.54 -9.29
CA GLY A 128 -21.74 -9.54 -10.02
C GLY A 128 -22.29 -8.16 -10.39
N ASN A 129 -21.53 -7.08 -10.19
CA ASN A 129 -21.95 -5.75 -10.61
C ASN A 129 -21.68 -5.55 -12.12
N ASN A 130 -22.61 -4.86 -12.79
CA ASN A 130 -22.46 -4.47 -14.18
C ASN A 130 -21.85 -3.07 -14.28
N LEU A 131 -20.76 -2.93 -15.04
CA LEU A 131 -20.10 -1.63 -15.21
C LEU A 131 -20.93 -0.64 -16.05
N ASP A 132 -21.84 -1.12 -16.91
CA ASP A 132 -22.75 -0.24 -17.66
C ASP A 132 -23.79 0.42 -16.73
N GLU A 133 -24.08 -0.22 -15.60
CA GLU A 133 -24.96 0.28 -14.54
C GLU A 133 -24.20 1.01 -13.43
N ALA A 134 -22.91 1.30 -13.63
CA ALA A 134 -22.06 1.99 -12.66
C ALA A 134 -22.64 3.33 -12.19
N HIS A 135 -23.46 3.98 -13.01
CA HIS A 135 -24.17 5.21 -12.67
C HIS A 135 -25.16 5.06 -11.49
N GLN A 136 -25.64 3.85 -11.22
CA GLN A 136 -26.53 3.51 -10.10
C GLN A 136 -25.76 3.11 -8.84
N GLY A 137 -24.48 2.75 -8.99
CA GLY A 137 -23.62 2.38 -7.89
C GLY A 137 -23.17 3.58 -7.07
N LYS A 138 -22.66 3.29 -5.87
CA LYS A 138 -22.02 4.29 -5.00
C LYS A 138 -20.64 3.81 -4.56
N VAL A 139 -19.64 4.67 -4.68
CA VAL A 139 -18.26 4.37 -4.27
C VAL A 139 -17.83 5.23 -3.09
N MET A 140 -16.97 4.68 -2.23
CA MET A 140 -16.39 5.39 -1.10
C MET A 140 -14.86 5.36 -1.16
N VAL A 141 -14.22 6.48 -0.86
CA VAL A 141 -12.77 6.54 -0.66
C VAL A 141 -12.47 7.00 0.76
N ILE A 142 -11.87 6.12 1.57
CA ILE A 142 -11.43 6.40 2.93
C ILE A 142 -9.95 6.76 2.93
N GLY A 143 -9.62 7.93 3.51
CA GLY A 143 -8.32 8.56 3.31
C GLY A 143 -8.27 9.39 2.02
N ALA A 144 -9.42 9.88 1.55
CA ALA A 144 -9.57 10.61 0.29
C ALA A 144 -8.61 11.80 0.11
N THR A 145 -8.15 12.42 1.20
CA THR A 145 -7.23 13.58 1.14
C THR A 145 -5.74 13.19 1.15
N GLY A 146 -5.43 11.90 1.16
CA GLY A 146 -4.07 11.38 0.99
C GLY A 146 -3.62 11.33 -0.48
N SER A 147 -2.34 11.05 -0.73
CA SER A 147 -1.79 11.08 -2.10
C SER A 147 -2.53 10.12 -3.04
N ILE A 148 -2.62 8.85 -2.66
CA ILE A 148 -3.30 7.80 -3.44
C ILE A 148 -4.81 8.06 -3.43
N GLY A 149 -5.40 8.30 -2.25
CA GLY A 149 -6.83 8.52 -2.09
C GLY A 149 -7.38 9.66 -2.93
N SER A 150 -6.65 10.78 -3.06
CA SER A 150 -7.12 11.94 -3.83
C SER A 150 -7.22 11.64 -5.34
N VAL A 151 -6.25 10.88 -5.87
CA VAL A 151 -6.27 10.46 -7.27
C VAL A 151 -7.28 9.35 -7.51
N CYS A 152 -7.37 8.37 -6.61
CA CYS A 152 -8.45 7.37 -6.66
C CYS A 152 -9.82 8.05 -6.66
N SER A 153 -10.03 9.07 -5.82
CA SER A 153 -11.29 9.80 -5.76
C SER A 153 -11.63 10.48 -7.08
N ARG A 154 -10.67 11.20 -7.67
CA ARG A 154 -10.87 11.90 -8.95
C ARG A 154 -11.09 10.94 -10.12
N LEU A 155 -10.34 9.83 -10.18
CA LEU A 155 -10.51 8.81 -11.23
C LEU A 155 -11.82 8.03 -11.07
N LEU A 156 -12.20 7.67 -9.84
CA LEU A 156 -13.47 7.00 -9.57
C LEU A 156 -14.67 7.90 -9.87
N ALA A 157 -14.60 9.20 -9.57
CA ALA A 157 -15.66 10.15 -9.91
C ALA A 157 -15.93 10.24 -11.42
N GLN A 158 -14.92 9.99 -12.27
CA GLN A 158 -15.08 9.92 -13.74
C GLN A 158 -15.83 8.65 -14.19
N ALA A 159 -15.81 7.59 -13.38
CA ALA A 159 -16.42 6.30 -13.71
C ALA A 159 -17.77 6.08 -13.01
N VAL A 160 -17.92 6.56 -11.77
CA VAL A 160 -19.11 6.44 -10.94
C VAL A 160 -19.51 7.82 -10.44
N PRO A 161 -20.69 8.35 -10.81
CA PRO A 161 -21.14 9.67 -10.40
C PRO A 161 -21.27 9.83 -8.88
N ASN A 162 -21.77 8.81 -8.17
CA ASN A 162 -22.02 8.90 -6.73
C ASN A 162 -20.79 8.49 -5.94
N ILE A 163 -20.08 9.47 -5.37
CA ILE A 163 -18.85 9.25 -4.61
C ILE A 163 -18.92 9.85 -3.20
N VAL A 164 -18.48 9.06 -2.22
CA VAL A 164 -18.33 9.47 -0.82
C VAL A 164 -16.85 9.64 -0.50
N LEU A 165 -16.45 10.84 -0.07
CA LEU A 165 -15.09 11.15 0.34
C LEU A 165 -15.00 11.19 1.86
N VAL A 166 -14.14 10.34 2.43
CA VAL A 166 -13.96 10.22 3.88
C VAL A 166 -12.54 10.59 4.28
N ALA A 167 -12.41 11.60 5.13
CA ALA A 167 -11.13 12.01 5.73
C ALA A 167 -11.33 12.86 6.99
N PRO A 168 -10.37 12.89 7.93
CA PRO A 168 -10.53 13.61 9.20
C PRO A 168 -10.49 15.15 9.09
N ARG A 169 -10.14 15.70 7.92
CA ARG A 169 -9.94 17.15 7.70
C ARG A 169 -10.99 17.70 6.72
N PRO A 170 -12.09 18.29 7.21
CA PRO A 170 -13.16 18.81 6.37
C PRO A 170 -12.70 19.83 5.33
N GLU A 171 -11.76 20.71 5.69
CA GLU A 171 -11.25 21.76 4.78
C GLU A 171 -10.56 21.18 3.54
N LYS A 172 -9.86 20.05 3.71
CA LYS A 172 -9.23 19.33 2.60
C LYS A 172 -10.23 18.55 1.76
N LEU A 173 -11.28 18.03 2.39
CA LEU A 173 -12.39 17.37 1.69
C LEU A 173 -13.14 18.35 0.80
N ILE A 174 -13.43 19.55 1.31
CA ILE A 174 -14.08 20.62 0.54
C ILE A 174 -13.22 21.00 -0.67
N SER A 175 -11.91 21.18 -0.47
CA SER A 175 -10.99 21.49 -1.57
C SER A 175 -10.97 20.38 -2.63
N LEU A 176 -10.90 19.11 -2.21
CA LEU A 176 -10.92 17.97 -3.12
C LEU A 176 -12.25 17.85 -3.87
N LYS A 177 -13.37 18.10 -3.19
CA LYS A 177 -14.71 18.14 -3.80
C LYS A 177 -14.77 19.19 -4.91
N GLN A 178 -14.30 20.41 -4.64
CA GLN A 178 -14.25 21.47 -5.66
C GLN A 178 -13.40 21.07 -6.87
N THR A 179 -12.25 20.42 -6.65
CA THR A 179 -11.43 19.87 -7.75
C THR A 179 -12.21 18.83 -8.56
N ILE A 180 -12.88 17.88 -7.91
CA ILE A 180 -13.63 16.82 -8.60
C ILE A 180 -14.81 17.41 -9.38
N GLU A 181 -15.59 18.31 -8.80
CA GLU A 181 -16.74 18.93 -9.46
C GLU A 181 -16.31 19.80 -10.64
N ALA A 182 -15.13 20.44 -10.58
CA ALA A 182 -14.56 21.18 -11.70
C ALA A 182 -14.10 20.26 -12.84
N GLU A 183 -13.51 19.11 -12.53
CA GLU A 183 -12.98 18.16 -13.51
C GLU A 183 -14.06 17.23 -14.07
N THR A 184 -15.10 16.94 -13.28
CA THR A 184 -16.18 16.01 -13.57
C THR A 184 -17.51 16.60 -13.08
N PRO A 185 -18.15 17.47 -13.87
CA PRO A 185 -19.37 18.19 -13.45
C PRO A 185 -20.57 17.27 -13.10
N ASN A 186 -20.58 16.04 -13.59
CA ASN A 186 -21.64 15.07 -13.32
C ASN A 186 -21.42 14.29 -12.01
N ALA A 187 -20.31 14.52 -11.30
CA ALA A 187 -20.03 13.83 -10.05
C ALA A 187 -20.89 14.38 -8.91
N ASN A 188 -21.59 13.49 -8.22
CA ASN A 188 -22.32 13.77 -6.98
C ASN A 188 -21.42 13.41 -5.78
N VAL A 189 -20.71 14.43 -5.26
CA VAL A 189 -19.71 14.26 -4.21
C VAL A 189 -20.31 14.50 -2.82
N THR A 190 -20.37 13.43 -2.02
CA THR A 190 -20.74 13.46 -0.60
C THR A 190 -19.48 13.49 0.28
N LEU A 191 -19.48 14.30 1.34
CA LEU A 191 -18.36 14.42 2.27
C LEU A 191 -18.74 13.81 3.62
N SER A 192 -17.82 13.07 4.23
CA SER A 192 -17.92 12.72 5.65
C SER A 192 -16.54 12.68 6.33
N THR A 193 -16.53 12.84 7.65
CA THR A 193 -15.36 12.61 8.49
C THR A 193 -15.28 11.18 9.03
N THR A 194 -16.34 10.37 8.87
CA THR A 194 -16.40 8.96 9.28
C THR A 194 -16.99 8.10 8.17
N ALA A 195 -16.48 6.87 8.00
CA ALA A 195 -16.97 5.97 6.97
C ALA A 195 -18.38 5.46 7.28
N ASP A 196 -18.68 5.31 8.57
CA ASP A 196 -19.86 4.64 9.09
C ASP A 196 -21.18 5.32 8.67
N ASP A 197 -21.16 6.61 8.35
CA ASP A 197 -22.35 7.36 7.93
C ASP A 197 -22.95 6.88 6.59
N TYR A 198 -22.12 6.31 5.71
CA TYR A 198 -22.52 6.00 4.32
C TYR A 198 -22.09 4.61 3.84
N VAL A 199 -21.34 3.85 4.65
CA VAL A 199 -20.78 2.55 4.27
C VAL A 199 -21.86 1.53 3.85
N SER A 200 -23.07 1.65 4.41
CA SER A 200 -24.20 0.76 4.09
C SER A 200 -24.70 0.89 2.66
N ASP A 201 -24.39 1.98 1.98
CA ASP A 201 -24.87 2.30 0.64
C ASP A 201 -23.85 2.02 -0.45
N CYS A 202 -22.60 1.71 -0.10
CA CYS A 202 -21.49 1.65 -1.04
C CYS A 202 -21.24 0.23 -1.57
N ASP A 203 -21.04 0.14 -2.88
CA ASP A 203 -20.72 -1.10 -3.60
C ASP A 203 -19.21 -1.35 -3.65
N LEU A 204 -18.42 -0.27 -3.76
CA LEU A 204 -16.96 -0.30 -3.74
C LEU A 204 -16.45 0.70 -2.70
N ILE A 205 -15.57 0.23 -1.83
CA ILE A 205 -14.88 1.04 -0.82
C ILE A 205 -13.38 0.90 -1.06
N VAL A 206 -12.66 2.01 -1.15
CA VAL A 206 -11.20 2.03 -1.30
C VAL A 206 -10.60 2.68 -0.07
N THR A 207 -9.72 1.97 0.64
CA THR A 207 -9.04 2.50 1.84
C THR A 207 -7.57 2.78 1.54
N THR A 208 -7.15 4.02 1.77
CA THR A 208 -5.75 4.47 1.56
C THR A 208 -5.19 5.11 2.83
N THR A 209 -5.53 4.56 4.00
CA THR A 209 -5.15 5.20 5.26
C THR A 209 -3.75 4.82 5.70
N THR A 210 -3.17 5.66 6.55
CA THR A 210 -1.92 5.37 7.27
C THR A 210 -2.18 5.22 8.77
N ALA A 211 -3.45 5.05 9.15
CA ALA A 211 -3.84 5.02 10.55
C ALA A 211 -3.42 3.67 11.15
N LEU A 212 -2.69 3.71 12.25
CA LEU A 212 -2.29 2.49 12.96
C LEU A 212 -3.23 2.22 14.13
N ASN A 213 -3.75 1.00 14.21
CA ASN A 213 -4.52 0.48 15.36
C ASN A 213 -5.80 1.27 15.67
N THR A 214 -6.41 1.89 14.66
CA THR A 214 -7.74 2.52 14.77
C THR A 214 -8.66 1.81 13.80
N ARG A 215 -9.91 1.53 14.21
CA ARG A 215 -10.92 1.03 13.27
C ARG A 215 -11.29 2.15 12.32
N ILE A 216 -11.18 1.89 11.02
CA ILE A 216 -11.46 2.87 9.96
C ILE A 216 -12.87 2.71 9.41
N ILE A 217 -13.41 1.50 9.49
CA ILE A 217 -14.70 1.09 8.95
C ILE A 217 -15.26 -0.05 9.80
N ASP A 218 -16.55 -0.01 10.10
CA ASP A 218 -17.28 -1.18 10.61
C ASP A 218 -17.82 -2.02 9.44
N ILE A 219 -17.15 -3.14 9.17
CA ILE A 219 -17.51 -4.05 8.07
C ILE A 219 -18.92 -4.66 8.23
N THR A 220 -19.47 -4.70 9.45
CA THR A 220 -20.81 -5.26 9.68
C THR A 220 -21.90 -4.43 9.05
N MET A 221 -21.65 -3.15 8.82
CA MET A 221 -22.61 -2.23 8.20
C MET A 221 -22.56 -2.27 6.67
N CYS A 222 -21.52 -2.85 6.08
CA CYS A 222 -21.37 -2.93 4.62
C CYS A 222 -22.58 -3.58 3.94
N LYS A 223 -22.86 -3.10 2.73
CA LYS A 223 -23.83 -3.69 1.81
C LYS A 223 -23.44 -5.14 1.46
N PRO A 224 -24.39 -6.08 1.31
CA PRO A 224 -24.05 -7.43 0.89
C PRO A 224 -23.42 -7.46 -0.50
N GLY A 225 -22.26 -8.09 -0.62
CA GLY A 225 -21.47 -8.13 -1.84
C GLY A 225 -20.63 -6.88 -2.10
N ALA A 226 -20.53 -5.96 -1.14
CA ALA A 226 -19.61 -4.84 -1.24
C ALA A 226 -18.16 -5.33 -1.39
N VAL A 227 -17.38 -4.59 -2.19
CA VAL A 227 -15.95 -4.80 -2.38
C VAL A 227 -15.20 -3.74 -1.59
N ILE A 228 -14.24 -4.17 -0.77
CA ILE A 228 -13.33 -3.29 -0.05
C ILE A 228 -11.91 -3.53 -0.56
N CYS A 229 -11.32 -2.54 -1.24
CA CYS A 229 -9.91 -2.56 -1.61
C CYS A 229 -9.09 -1.87 -0.52
N ASP A 230 -8.43 -2.68 0.31
CA ASP A 230 -7.58 -2.26 1.42
C ASP A 230 -6.12 -2.14 0.94
N ILE A 231 -5.68 -0.90 0.74
CA ILE A 231 -4.33 -0.58 0.23
C ILE A 231 -3.37 -0.35 1.39
N ALA A 232 -3.88 -0.25 2.62
CA ALA A 232 -3.05 0.05 3.77
C ALA A 232 -2.09 -1.11 4.05
N ARG A 233 -0.87 -0.75 4.44
CA ARG A 233 0.11 -1.71 4.95
C ARG A 233 0.66 -1.15 6.25
N PRO A 234 0.41 -1.78 7.42
CA PRO A 234 -0.48 -2.93 7.65
C PRO A 234 -1.94 -2.69 7.20
N PRO A 235 -2.72 -3.75 6.91
CA PRO A 235 -4.11 -3.61 6.45
C PRO A 235 -4.99 -2.96 7.52
N ASP A 236 -5.98 -2.19 7.06
CA ASP A 236 -6.98 -1.51 7.88
C ASP A 236 -7.99 -2.51 8.48
N ILE A 237 -8.31 -3.56 7.72
CA ILE A 237 -9.24 -4.65 8.08
C ILE A 237 -8.42 -5.92 8.35
N THR A 238 -8.67 -6.58 9.47
CA THR A 238 -8.02 -7.86 9.78
C THR A 238 -8.77 -9.04 9.18
N GLU A 239 -8.09 -10.18 9.02
CA GLU A 239 -8.73 -11.42 8.52
C GLU A 239 -9.90 -11.85 9.42
N GLU A 240 -9.73 -11.71 10.74
CA GLU A 240 -10.78 -11.93 11.73
C GLU A 240 -11.99 -11.00 11.53
N GLU A 241 -11.77 -9.71 11.23
CA GLU A 241 -12.85 -8.76 10.94
C GLU A 241 -13.53 -9.11 9.61
N ALA A 242 -12.77 -9.45 8.57
CA ALA A 242 -13.30 -9.84 7.26
C ALA A 242 -14.14 -11.13 7.32
N ALA A 243 -13.75 -12.09 8.16
CA ALA A 243 -14.47 -13.35 8.36
C ALA A 243 -15.88 -13.18 8.96
N LEU A 244 -16.17 -12.05 9.63
CA LEU A 244 -17.48 -11.75 10.19
C LEU A 244 -18.56 -11.50 9.11
N ARG A 245 -18.13 -11.06 7.92
CA ARG A 245 -18.99 -10.79 6.77
C ARG A 245 -18.42 -11.48 5.54
N PRO A 246 -18.56 -12.82 5.43
CA PRO A 246 -17.98 -13.57 4.33
C PRO A 246 -18.56 -13.20 2.97
N ASP A 247 -19.74 -12.55 2.92
CA ASP A 247 -20.37 -11.99 1.73
C ASP A 247 -19.74 -10.67 1.25
N VAL A 248 -18.94 -10.01 2.09
CA VAL A 248 -18.14 -8.83 1.73
C VAL A 248 -16.78 -9.31 1.23
N LEU A 249 -16.31 -8.71 0.13
CA LEU A 249 -15.05 -9.05 -0.49
C LEU A 249 -13.98 -8.02 -0.10
N VAL A 250 -13.08 -8.38 0.82
CA VAL A 250 -11.93 -7.55 1.21
C VAL A 250 -10.70 -8.00 0.41
N ILE A 251 -10.04 -7.08 -0.30
CA ILE A 251 -8.93 -7.38 -1.21
C ILE A 251 -7.79 -6.38 -1.05
N GLU A 252 -6.59 -6.78 -1.45
CA GLU A 252 -5.38 -5.96 -1.46
C GLU A 252 -5.28 -5.09 -2.73
N SER A 253 -4.30 -4.16 -2.78
CA SER A 253 -4.14 -3.13 -3.82
C SER A 253 -3.68 -3.62 -5.20
N GLY A 254 -3.73 -4.92 -5.46
CA GLY A 254 -3.29 -5.53 -6.71
C GLY A 254 -1.78 -5.69 -6.82
N GLU A 255 -1.30 -6.92 -6.69
CA GLU A 255 0.08 -7.27 -6.98
C GLU A 255 0.28 -7.52 -8.48
N ILE A 256 1.49 -7.25 -8.95
CA ILE A 256 1.82 -7.21 -10.37
C ILE A 256 2.69 -8.41 -10.73
N LEU A 257 2.25 -9.20 -11.71
CA LEU A 257 3.09 -10.16 -12.38
C LEU A 257 3.99 -9.42 -13.38
N LEU A 258 5.31 -9.45 -13.13
CA LEU A 258 6.30 -8.85 -14.01
C LEU A 258 6.62 -9.81 -15.17
N PRO A 259 6.82 -9.29 -16.39
CA PRO A 259 7.11 -10.12 -17.55
C PRO A 259 8.52 -10.72 -17.51
N GLY A 260 8.72 -11.82 -18.25
CA GLY A 260 9.97 -12.58 -18.29
C GLY A 260 9.99 -13.70 -17.26
N LYS A 261 11.14 -13.88 -16.60
CA LYS A 261 11.33 -14.82 -15.47
C LYS A 261 11.98 -14.10 -14.29
N PRO A 262 11.28 -13.16 -13.63
CA PRO A 262 11.86 -12.35 -12.57
C PRO A 262 12.35 -13.23 -11.41
N ASP A 263 13.59 -13.04 -11.03
CA ASP A 263 14.18 -13.58 -9.80
C ASP A 263 14.58 -12.41 -8.91
N PHE A 264 13.93 -12.27 -7.75
CA PHE A 264 14.23 -11.22 -6.79
C PHE A 264 15.45 -11.53 -5.93
N GLY A 265 16.01 -12.74 -6.00
CA GLY A 265 17.17 -13.19 -5.21
C GLY A 265 16.90 -13.29 -3.71
N MET A 266 15.65 -13.08 -3.28
CA MET A 266 15.18 -13.21 -1.91
C MET A 266 13.65 -13.28 -1.85
N ASP A 267 13.13 -13.74 -0.73
CA ASP A 267 11.68 -13.75 -0.47
C ASP A 267 11.18 -12.35 -0.06
N ILE A 268 10.27 -11.80 -0.86
CA ILE A 268 9.62 -10.50 -0.61
C ILE A 268 8.17 -10.65 -0.07
N GLY A 269 7.76 -11.88 0.26
CA GLY A 269 6.42 -12.21 0.76
C GLY A 269 5.36 -12.41 -0.33
N LEU A 270 5.77 -12.54 -1.59
CA LEU A 270 4.91 -12.71 -2.76
C LEU A 270 5.35 -13.94 -3.58
N PRO A 271 4.46 -14.55 -4.38
CA PRO A 271 4.82 -15.64 -5.27
C PRO A 271 5.93 -15.26 -6.27
N PRO A 272 6.62 -16.26 -6.86
CA PRO A 272 7.62 -16.03 -7.89
C PRO A 272 7.08 -15.16 -9.05
N GLY A 273 7.88 -14.20 -9.52
CA GLY A 273 7.50 -13.29 -10.59
C GLY A 273 6.55 -12.15 -10.18
N VAL A 274 5.97 -12.20 -8.98
CA VAL A 274 5.00 -11.21 -8.49
C VAL A 274 5.67 -10.14 -7.64
N ALA A 275 5.37 -8.87 -7.91
CA ALA A 275 5.89 -7.71 -7.21
C ALA A 275 4.77 -6.82 -6.66
N TYR A 276 5.07 -6.10 -5.59
CA TYR A 276 4.25 -4.96 -5.17
C TYR A 276 4.22 -3.89 -6.27
N ALA A 277 3.09 -3.23 -6.47
CA ALA A 277 2.92 -2.23 -7.53
C ALA A 277 3.98 -1.10 -7.48
N CYS A 278 4.40 -0.66 -6.30
CA CYS A 278 5.44 0.37 -6.18
C CYS A 278 6.83 -0.09 -6.64
N LEU A 279 7.18 -1.37 -6.43
CA LEU A 279 8.39 -1.98 -6.97
C LEU A 279 8.25 -2.16 -8.49
N ALA A 280 7.10 -2.66 -8.93
CA ALA A 280 6.80 -2.84 -10.35
C ALA A 280 6.87 -1.53 -11.14
N GLU A 281 6.54 -0.37 -10.56
CA GLU A 281 6.69 0.93 -11.23
C GLU A 281 8.16 1.20 -11.57
N THR A 282 9.06 0.89 -10.64
CA THR A 282 10.51 1.08 -10.85
C THR A 282 11.01 0.19 -11.97
N ALA A 283 10.58 -1.08 -11.98
CA ALA A 283 10.92 -2.01 -13.04
C ALA A 283 10.32 -1.59 -14.39
N LEU A 284 9.08 -1.11 -14.40
CA LEU A 284 8.37 -0.66 -15.59
C LEU A 284 9.04 0.55 -16.24
N LEU A 285 9.39 1.56 -15.45
CA LEU A 285 10.11 2.74 -15.94
C LEU A 285 11.48 2.35 -16.51
N ALA A 286 12.20 1.43 -15.84
CA ALA A 286 13.46 0.90 -16.35
C ALA A 286 13.27 0.10 -17.66
N MET A 287 12.18 -0.67 -17.80
CA MET A 287 11.83 -1.41 -19.01
C MET A 287 11.49 -0.50 -20.19
N ASP A 288 10.93 0.67 -19.93
CA ASP A 288 10.64 1.70 -20.94
C ASP A 288 11.85 2.62 -21.21
N GLY A 289 12.94 2.46 -20.46
CA GLY A 289 14.12 3.32 -20.57
C GLY A 289 13.93 4.73 -20.01
N ARG A 290 12.91 4.94 -19.16
CA ARG A 290 12.59 6.22 -18.53
C ARG A 290 13.31 6.37 -17.20
N PHE A 291 14.38 7.15 -17.22
CA PHE A 291 15.20 7.45 -16.06
C PHE A 291 15.03 8.91 -15.65
N GLU A 292 13.79 9.28 -15.34
CA GLU A 292 13.40 10.59 -14.84
C GLU A 292 12.71 10.44 -13.49
N ASP A 293 12.75 11.50 -12.68
CA ASP A 293 11.88 11.58 -11.52
C ASP A 293 10.43 11.46 -11.96
N TYR A 294 9.71 10.48 -11.41
CA TYR A 294 8.40 10.11 -11.94
C TYR A 294 7.27 10.47 -10.98
N THR A 295 7.00 9.62 -9.99
CA THR A 295 5.99 9.92 -8.97
C THR A 295 6.68 10.50 -7.74
N LEU A 296 6.49 11.79 -7.47
CA LEU A 296 7.02 12.47 -6.29
C LEU A 296 5.94 13.24 -5.55
N GLY A 297 6.13 13.43 -4.25
CA GLY A 297 5.28 14.31 -3.47
C GLY A 297 3.92 13.73 -3.12
N ARG A 298 3.06 14.59 -2.55
CA ARG A 298 1.72 14.22 -2.09
C ARG A 298 0.63 14.48 -3.11
N ASN A 299 0.91 15.30 -4.12
CA ASN A 299 -0.02 15.61 -5.19
C ASN A 299 0.39 14.78 -6.40
N ILE A 300 -0.23 13.61 -6.55
CA ILE A 300 0.02 12.73 -7.70
C ILE A 300 -0.81 13.26 -8.88
N GLU A 301 -0.18 13.40 -10.04
CA GLU A 301 -0.84 13.85 -11.26
C GLU A 301 -1.64 12.71 -11.90
N ILE A 302 -2.90 12.97 -12.26
CA ILE A 302 -3.76 11.99 -12.95
C ILE A 302 -3.12 11.52 -14.26
N GLU A 303 -2.49 12.42 -15.00
CA GLU A 303 -1.90 12.07 -16.29
C GLU A 303 -0.69 11.14 -16.14
N ARG A 304 0.07 11.23 -15.04
CA ARG A 304 1.11 10.24 -14.71
C ARG A 304 0.53 8.86 -14.40
N VAL A 305 -0.63 8.80 -13.73
CA VAL A 305 -1.33 7.52 -13.50
C VAL A 305 -1.84 6.92 -14.80
N LYS A 306 -2.43 7.72 -15.70
CA LYS A 306 -2.87 7.25 -17.02
C LYS A 306 -1.68 6.81 -17.88
N GLU A 307 -0.59 7.56 -17.86
CA GLU A 307 0.64 7.26 -18.58
C GLU A 307 1.26 5.94 -18.11
N ILE A 308 1.47 5.76 -16.80
CA ILE A 308 2.04 4.53 -16.28
C ILE A 308 1.12 3.33 -16.53
N TYR A 309 -0.20 3.52 -16.57
CA TYR A 309 -1.13 2.45 -16.96
C TYR A 309 -1.00 2.06 -18.45
N ARG A 310 -0.79 3.04 -19.35
CA ARG A 310 -0.48 2.74 -20.76
C ARG A 310 0.85 1.98 -20.88
N LEU A 311 1.87 2.37 -20.12
CA LEU A 311 3.14 1.65 -20.07
C LEU A 311 2.97 0.22 -19.51
N TYR A 312 2.19 0.07 -18.44
CA TYR A 312 1.85 -1.22 -17.87
C TYR A 312 1.27 -2.16 -18.94
N LYS A 313 0.32 -1.68 -19.74
CA LYS A 313 -0.22 -2.44 -20.88
C LYS A 313 0.82 -2.66 -21.98
N LYS A 314 1.57 -1.63 -22.36
CA LYS A 314 2.60 -1.69 -23.41
C LYS A 314 3.66 -2.75 -23.11
N HIS A 315 4.08 -2.88 -21.85
CA HIS A 315 5.14 -3.81 -21.45
C HIS A 315 4.60 -5.14 -20.92
N GLY A 316 3.32 -5.45 -21.11
CA GLY A 316 2.76 -6.77 -20.79
C GLY A 316 2.82 -7.11 -19.31
N LEU A 317 2.66 -6.12 -18.44
CA LEU A 317 2.46 -6.38 -17.01
C LEU A 317 1.01 -6.84 -16.80
N GLU A 318 0.83 -7.74 -15.85
CA GLU A 318 -0.47 -8.31 -15.52
C GLU A 318 -0.74 -8.21 -14.02
N LEU A 319 -2.01 -8.22 -13.62
CA LEU A 319 -2.35 -8.42 -12.21
C LEU A 319 -2.13 -9.89 -11.89
N SER A 320 -1.47 -10.21 -10.77
CA SER A 320 -1.21 -11.60 -10.38
C SER A 320 -2.45 -12.37 -9.90
N GLY A 321 -3.59 -11.67 -9.76
CA GLY A 321 -4.84 -12.20 -9.26
C GLY A 321 -5.43 -11.30 -8.16
N ILE A 322 -6.59 -11.69 -7.65
CA ILE A 322 -7.21 -11.01 -6.49
C ILE A 322 -6.70 -11.68 -5.23
N ARG A 323 -6.17 -10.89 -4.30
CA ARG A 323 -5.59 -11.36 -3.05
C ARG A 323 -6.33 -10.77 -1.85
N SER A 324 -6.50 -11.56 -0.81
CA SER A 324 -7.10 -11.18 0.48
C SER A 324 -6.27 -11.78 1.61
N HIS A 325 -5.75 -10.95 2.51
CA HIS A 325 -4.98 -11.36 3.69
C HIS A 325 -3.86 -12.36 3.36
N ASP A 326 -3.05 -12.03 2.36
CA ASP A 326 -1.94 -12.83 1.87
C ASP A 326 -2.31 -14.12 1.09
N HIS A 327 -3.60 -14.32 0.79
CA HIS A 327 -4.12 -15.48 0.04
C HIS A 327 -4.74 -15.08 -1.30
N PHE A 328 -4.41 -15.79 -2.38
CA PHE A 328 -5.07 -15.62 -3.67
C PHE A 328 -6.45 -16.26 -3.67
N LEU A 329 -7.45 -15.52 -4.16
CA LEU A 329 -8.82 -15.99 -4.29
C LEU A 329 -9.03 -16.60 -5.67
N THR A 330 -9.64 -17.79 -5.68
CA THR A 330 -10.07 -18.44 -6.92
C THR A 330 -11.42 -17.90 -7.40
N ASP A 331 -11.75 -18.19 -8.66
CA ASP A 331 -13.09 -17.86 -9.17
C ASP A 331 -14.21 -18.59 -8.42
N GLU A 332 -13.94 -19.78 -7.87
CA GLU A 332 -14.89 -20.51 -7.03
C GLU A 332 -15.12 -19.79 -5.69
N ASP A 333 -14.06 -19.27 -5.05
CA ASP A 333 -14.16 -18.52 -3.81
C ASP A 333 -15.02 -17.26 -4.01
N LEU A 334 -14.76 -16.53 -5.10
CA LEU A 334 -15.51 -15.33 -5.47
C LEU A 334 -16.97 -15.65 -5.80
N ALA A 335 -17.23 -16.76 -6.49
CA ALA A 335 -18.59 -17.22 -6.79
C ALA A 335 -19.37 -17.58 -5.52
N LYS A 336 -18.73 -18.25 -4.55
CA LYS A 336 -19.35 -18.55 -3.23
C LYS A 336 -19.71 -17.27 -2.47
N LYS A 337 -18.77 -16.30 -2.44
CA LYS A 337 -19.02 -14.99 -1.80
C LYS A 337 -20.17 -14.25 -2.46
N ARG A 338 -20.21 -14.22 -3.79
CA ARG A 338 -21.30 -13.62 -4.57
C ARG A 338 -22.65 -14.30 -4.29
N ALA A 339 -22.71 -15.63 -4.30
CA ALA A 339 -23.94 -16.35 -4.03
C ALA A 339 -24.51 -16.05 -2.63
N LEU A 340 -23.64 -15.96 -1.62
CA LEU A 340 -24.04 -15.55 -0.28
C LEU A 340 -24.52 -14.09 -0.24
N ALA A 341 -23.85 -13.19 -0.96
CA ALA A 341 -24.29 -11.81 -1.08
C ALA A 341 -25.69 -11.71 -1.72
N ASP A 342 -25.94 -12.47 -2.79
CA ASP A 342 -27.25 -12.53 -3.46
C ASP A 342 -28.34 -13.07 -2.53
N GLU A 343 -28.05 -14.12 -1.76
CA GLU A 343 -28.97 -14.65 -0.75
C GLU A 343 -29.33 -13.57 0.31
N LEU A 344 -28.33 -12.89 0.86
CA LEU A 344 -28.54 -11.87 1.89
C LEU A 344 -29.23 -10.60 1.36
N ARG A 345 -29.10 -10.27 0.08
CA ARG A 345 -29.89 -9.19 -0.56
C ARG A 345 -31.37 -9.56 -0.65
N ASN A 346 -31.66 -10.83 -0.89
CA ASN A 346 -33.03 -11.33 -1.07
C ASN A 346 -33.72 -11.68 0.26
N ASP A 347 -32.97 -11.80 1.37
CA ASP A 347 -33.51 -12.08 2.71
C ASP A 347 -33.05 -11.03 3.74
N PRO A 348 -33.81 -9.93 3.90
CA PRO A 348 -33.48 -8.88 4.87
C PRO A 348 -33.47 -9.35 6.34
N ALA A 349 -34.27 -10.36 6.69
CA ALA A 349 -34.30 -10.90 8.05
C ALA A 349 -33.01 -11.65 8.36
N LYS A 350 -32.57 -12.51 7.43
CA LYS A 350 -31.27 -13.20 7.52
C LYS A 350 -30.10 -12.21 7.58
N LEU A 351 -30.14 -11.16 6.75
CA LEU A 351 -29.12 -10.11 6.79
C LEU A 351 -29.07 -9.41 8.16
N ALA A 352 -30.22 -9.08 8.75
CA ALA A 352 -30.26 -8.45 10.07
C ALA A 352 -29.65 -9.35 11.16
N ASP A 353 -29.91 -10.66 11.10
CA ASP A 353 -29.35 -11.62 12.05
C ASP A 353 -27.84 -11.81 11.87
N VAL A 354 -27.37 -11.93 10.62
CA VAL A 354 -25.92 -11.98 10.32
C VAL A 354 -25.23 -10.72 10.84
N ARG A 355 -25.79 -9.54 10.60
CA ARG A 355 -25.23 -8.27 11.11
C ARG A 355 -25.17 -8.24 12.64
N ARG A 356 -26.24 -8.68 13.31
CA ARG A 356 -26.31 -8.74 14.78
C ARG A 356 -25.24 -9.66 15.36
N GLN A 357 -25.06 -10.84 14.78
CA GLN A 357 -24.04 -11.81 15.20
C GLN A 357 -22.63 -11.27 14.95
N ALA A 358 -22.39 -10.70 13.77
CA ALA A 358 -21.11 -10.12 13.38
C ALA A 358 -20.73 -8.94 14.31
N GLN A 359 -21.69 -8.08 14.66
CA GLN A 359 -21.46 -6.97 15.58
C GLN A 359 -21.12 -7.46 17.00
N ALA A 360 -21.78 -8.50 17.48
CA ALA A 360 -21.48 -9.11 18.78
C ALA A 360 -20.10 -9.79 18.82
N ALA A 361 -19.62 -10.31 17.69
CA ALA A 361 -18.32 -10.97 17.55
C ALA A 361 -17.17 -10.01 17.18
N MET A 362 -17.45 -8.72 16.96
CA MET A 362 -16.47 -7.73 16.54
C MET A 362 -15.33 -7.59 17.57
N PRO A 363 -14.04 -7.75 17.17
CA PRO A 363 -12.93 -7.65 18.10
C PRO A 363 -12.79 -6.24 18.69
N VAL A 364 -12.39 -6.12 19.95
CA VAL A 364 -12.13 -4.81 20.58
C VAL A 364 -10.74 -4.32 20.15
N LYS A 365 -10.67 -3.35 19.21
CA LYS A 365 -9.40 -2.67 18.88
C LYS A 365 -8.94 -1.83 20.08
N ARG A 366 -7.84 -2.24 20.74
CA ARG A 366 -7.23 -1.45 21.83
C ARG A 366 -6.62 -0.16 21.26
N ALA A 367 -7.17 1.00 21.65
CA ALA A 367 -6.60 2.30 21.30
C ALA A 367 -5.14 2.43 21.77
N TYR A 368 -4.26 2.90 20.88
CA TYR A 368 -2.88 3.21 21.24
C TYR A 368 -2.85 4.43 22.18
N ARG A 369 -2.53 4.22 23.46
CA ARG A 369 -2.14 5.31 24.36
C ARG A 369 -0.69 5.71 24.07
N PRO A 370 -0.40 6.92 23.57
CA PRO A 370 0.98 7.40 23.51
C PRO A 370 1.55 7.41 24.93
N ALA A 371 2.74 6.85 25.10
CA ALA A 371 3.42 6.90 26.38
C ALA A 371 3.67 8.37 26.74
N LYS A 372 3.20 8.81 27.91
CA LYS A 372 3.54 10.12 28.47
C LYS A 372 5.06 10.29 28.39
N SER A 373 5.52 11.42 27.86
CA SER A 373 6.93 11.79 27.81
C SER A 373 7.49 11.88 29.24
N GLY A 374 8.03 10.77 29.73
CA GLY A 374 8.76 10.72 30.98
C GLY A 374 10.09 11.46 30.82
N ARG A 375 10.27 12.52 31.60
CA ARG A 375 11.51 13.29 31.75
C ARG A 375 12.75 12.39 31.82
N ASN A 376 13.78 12.83 31.09
CA ASN A 376 15.15 12.29 31.09
C ASN A 376 15.62 11.83 32.47
N ARG A 377 16.00 10.54 32.56
CA ARG A 377 17.11 10.11 33.42
C ARG A 377 18.09 9.34 32.56
N THR A 378 19.22 9.99 32.33
CA THR A 378 20.47 9.44 31.81
C THR A 378 20.86 8.17 32.55
N THR A 379 21.01 7.06 31.84
CA THR A 379 21.75 5.89 32.32
C THR A 379 22.72 5.40 31.25
N THR A 380 23.99 5.52 31.61
CA THR A 380 25.24 5.32 30.87
C THR A 380 25.52 3.84 30.52
N ILE A 381 24.49 3.02 30.33
CA ILE A 381 24.62 1.56 30.10
C ILE A 381 24.42 1.20 28.61
N ALA A 382 23.89 2.12 27.78
CA ALA A 382 23.57 1.83 26.37
C ALA A 382 24.80 1.77 25.42
N ALA A 383 25.97 2.29 25.82
CA ALA A 383 27.13 2.36 24.95
C ALA A 383 27.85 1.00 24.79
N SER A 384 27.89 0.16 25.82
CA SER A 384 28.58 -1.13 25.79
C SER A 384 27.78 -2.22 25.06
N ALA A 385 26.45 -2.26 25.24
CA ALA A 385 25.58 -3.21 24.55
C ALA A 385 25.44 -2.92 23.05
N GLY A 386 25.39 -1.63 22.66
CA GLY A 386 25.34 -1.22 21.25
C GLY A 386 26.63 -1.54 20.48
N ALA A 387 27.79 -1.36 21.13
CA ALA A 387 29.10 -1.70 20.54
C ALA A 387 29.27 -3.21 20.38
N ALA A 388 28.83 -4.03 21.34
CA ALA A 388 28.89 -5.49 21.26
C ALA A 388 28.01 -6.06 20.12
N VAL A 389 26.84 -5.47 19.89
CA VAL A 389 25.95 -5.86 18.79
C VAL A 389 26.53 -5.47 17.43
N LEU A 390 27.10 -4.27 17.30
CA LEU A 390 27.76 -3.83 16.06
C LEU A 390 29.04 -4.63 15.78
N ALA A 391 29.82 -4.97 16.80
CA ALA A 391 31.03 -5.79 16.67
C ALA A 391 30.72 -7.25 16.32
N ALA A 392 29.66 -7.83 16.87
CA ALA A 392 29.22 -9.18 16.51
C ALA A 392 28.72 -9.26 15.05
N ILE A 393 28.06 -8.20 14.56
CA ILE A 393 27.64 -8.11 13.15
C ILE A 393 28.88 -7.92 12.25
N ALA A 394 29.82 -7.05 12.61
CA ALA A 394 31.05 -6.82 11.83
C ALA A 394 31.98 -8.05 11.78
N GLY A 395 32.12 -8.79 12.89
CA GLY A 395 32.95 -9.98 12.99
C GLY A 395 32.47 -11.16 12.14
N LEU A 396 31.15 -11.27 11.91
CA LEU A 396 30.57 -12.30 11.03
C LEU A 396 30.79 -12.03 9.53
N PHE A 397 31.05 -10.77 9.14
CA PHE A 397 31.29 -10.41 7.74
C PHE A 397 32.76 -10.61 7.31
N PHE A 398 33.72 -10.57 8.23
CA PHE A 398 35.12 -10.90 7.91
C PHE A 398 35.38 -12.41 7.79
N TRP A 399 34.51 -13.26 8.34
CA TRP A 399 34.71 -14.71 8.34
C TRP A 399 34.13 -15.45 7.11
N ARG A 400 33.38 -14.76 6.24
CA ARG A 400 32.83 -15.32 4.98
C ARG A 400 33.63 -14.98 3.71
N ARG A 401 34.81 -14.38 3.85
CA ARG A 401 35.80 -14.30 2.76
C ARG A 401 36.94 -15.29 3.03
N LYS A 402 36.67 -16.57 2.79
CA LYS A 402 37.66 -17.56 2.34
C LYS A 402 36.96 -18.57 1.45
#